data_AF-A0A9W8XW10-F1
#
_entry.id   AF-A0A9W8XW10-F1
#
_cell.length_a   1.000
_cell.length_b   1.000
_cell.length_c   1.000
_cell.angle_alpha   90.00
_cell.angle_beta   90.00
_cell.angle_gamma   90.00
#
_symmetry.space_group_name_H-M   'P 1'
#
loop_
_entity.id
_entity.type
_entity.pdbx_description
1 polymer ?
#
loop_
_entity_poly.entity_id
_entity_poly.type
_entity_poly.pdbx_seq_one_letter_code
_entity_poly.pdbx_strand_id
1 'polypeptide(L)'
;MLFRWSLFALFAARVLAGMNKTGTLCIVTPSGSKDDSVSIMDAFKQCGQDGQIEITEGDYTIAKVMDVLNLKNCDISIKGKLTWNDDINYWTRNSIGVTYAQRSTAFRLGGDTFSIRGHKKGLFFGNGQRWYDANKNGSNMAGRPISLTLWKAKNVFIDGITWRQSQFWHTFVAYSENVTMTNLDMNATSTSQWNTVNTDGFDSWNSKDIVIKNWVVKCGDDCISIKGNSSNVYVKNVTCYESGAACIGSLGNNAIDYVDNVLFEDFTAIHSSNAAWIKTYPGQGHVRNVTFRNFYFQDWWKVDTDDD
;
A
#
# COMPACT_ATOMS: atom_id res chain seq x y z
N MET A 1 19.12 -63.61 24.92
CA MET A 1 18.34 -62.36 24.96
C MET A 1 18.85 -61.44 23.85
N LEU A 2 18.15 -61.39 22.71
CA LEU A 2 18.45 -60.48 21.61
C LEU A 2 17.39 -59.37 21.66
N PHE A 3 17.77 -58.19 22.14
CA PHE A 3 16.90 -57.01 22.11
C PHE A 3 16.94 -56.40 20.70
N ARG A 4 15.85 -56.57 19.96
CA ARG A 4 15.58 -55.81 18.72
C ARG A 4 15.17 -54.40 19.11
N TRP A 5 16.04 -53.43 18.87
CA TRP A 5 15.66 -52.02 18.89
C TRP A 5 14.94 -51.70 17.58
N SER A 6 13.63 -51.50 17.67
CA SER A 6 12.83 -50.99 16.55
C SER A 6 13.04 -49.48 16.48
N LEU A 7 13.84 -49.04 15.52
CA LEU A 7 14.01 -47.62 15.20
C LEU A 7 12.68 -47.14 14.58
N PHE A 8 11.84 -46.45 15.37
CA PHE A 8 10.73 -45.68 14.82
C PHE A 8 11.31 -44.49 14.06
N ALA A 9 11.35 -44.57 12.74
CA ALA A 9 11.59 -43.42 11.90
C ALA A 9 10.36 -42.49 12.02
N LEU A 10 10.47 -41.42 12.80
CA LEU A 10 9.57 -40.28 12.67
C LEU A 10 9.79 -39.70 11.27
N PHE A 11 8.91 -40.02 10.33
CA PHE A 11 8.74 -39.21 9.13
C PHE A 11 8.20 -37.86 9.58
N ALA A 12 9.09 -36.88 9.76
CA ALA A 12 8.67 -35.50 9.71
C ALA A 12 8.07 -35.27 8.32
N ALA A 13 6.74 -35.18 8.24
CA ALA A 13 6.08 -34.74 7.05
C ALA A 13 6.66 -33.36 6.70
N ARG A 14 7.45 -33.29 5.62
CA ARG A 14 7.82 -32.02 5.02
C ARG A 14 6.50 -31.37 4.65
N VAL A 15 6.08 -30.35 5.41
CA VAL A 15 5.07 -29.42 4.94
C VAL A 15 5.57 -28.95 3.59
N LEU A 16 4.84 -29.30 2.53
CA LEU A 16 5.18 -28.92 1.17
C LEU A 16 5.13 -27.39 1.13
N ALA A 17 6.31 -26.78 1.25
CA ALA A 17 6.56 -25.38 0.96
C ALA A 17 5.87 -25.02 -0.36
N GLY A 18 4.91 -24.09 -0.33
CA GLY A 18 4.14 -23.71 -1.51
C GLY A 18 2.67 -23.40 -1.22
N MET A 19 1.86 -23.46 -2.28
CA MET A 19 0.41 -23.24 -2.26
C MET A 19 -0.33 -24.58 -2.23
N ASN A 20 -1.26 -24.73 -1.29
CA ASN A 20 -2.16 -25.89 -1.18
C ASN A 20 -3.62 -25.44 -1.29
N LYS A 21 -4.44 -26.16 -2.06
CA LYS A 21 -5.85 -25.86 -2.27
C LYS A 21 -6.74 -26.94 -1.65
N THR A 22 -7.70 -26.53 -0.85
CA THR A 22 -8.77 -27.39 -0.29
C THR A 22 -10.12 -26.75 -0.56
N GLY A 23 -10.88 -27.31 -1.50
CA GLY A 23 -12.15 -26.70 -1.95
C GLY A 23 -11.91 -25.33 -2.59
N THR A 24 -12.52 -24.28 -2.04
CA THR A 24 -12.36 -22.88 -2.47
C THR A 24 -11.31 -22.11 -1.68
N LEU A 25 -10.61 -22.76 -0.74
CA LEU A 25 -9.55 -22.17 0.06
C LEU A 25 -8.17 -22.53 -0.51
N CYS A 26 -7.34 -21.51 -0.75
CA CYS A 26 -5.93 -21.64 -1.07
C CYS A 26 -5.10 -21.15 0.11
N ILE A 27 -4.21 -21.99 0.64
CA ILE A 27 -3.28 -21.66 1.71
C ILE A 27 -1.88 -21.59 1.12
N VAL A 28 -1.21 -20.46 1.27
CA VAL A 28 0.16 -20.24 0.81
C VAL A 28 1.09 -20.21 2.02
N THR A 29 2.08 -21.10 2.04
CA THR A 29 3.15 -21.13 3.04
C THR A 29 4.46 -20.59 2.44
N PRO A 30 5.34 -19.96 3.25
CA PRO A 30 6.59 -19.43 2.72
C PRO A 30 7.47 -20.59 2.24
N SER A 31 8.04 -20.47 1.05
CA SER A 31 8.82 -21.55 0.47
C SER A 31 10.24 -21.66 1.03
N GLY A 32 10.73 -20.60 1.69
CA GLY A 32 12.14 -20.43 2.03
C GLY A 32 13.05 -20.25 0.80
N SER A 33 12.46 -20.03 -0.39
CA SER A 33 13.19 -19.80 -1.63
C SER A 33 13.45 -18.31 -1.86
N LYS A 34 14.03 -17.99 -3.03
CA LYS A 34 14.30 -16.61 -3.44
C LYS A 34 13.07 -15.91 -4.07
N ASP A 35 11.96 -16.62 -4.29
CA ASP A 35 10.75 -16.04 -4.91
C ASP A 35 9.47 -16.85 -4.58
N ASP A 36 8.61 -16.27 -3.77
CA ASP A 36 7.29 -16.78 -3.39
C ASP A 36 6.16 -16.17 -4.24
N SER A 37 6.45 -15.20 -5.11
CA SER A 37 5.43 -14.52 -5.91
C SER A 37 4.62 -15.49 -6.76
N VAL A 38 5.27 -16.55 -7.28
CA VAL A 38 4.61 -17.58 -8.11
C VAL A 38 3.53 -18.34 -7.32
N SER A 39 3.83 -18.76 -6.09
CA SER A 39 2.87 -19.49 -5.24
C SER A 39 1.69 -18.61 -4.82
N ILE A 40 1.96 -17.33 -4.55
CA ILE A 40 0.94 -16.33 -4.24
C ILE A 40 0.03 -16.09 -5.46
N MET A 41 0.62 -15.90 -6.64
CA MET A 41 -0.13 -15.72 -7.89
C MET A 41 -0.97 -16.94 -8.26
N ASP A 42 -0.49 -18.16 -7.97
CA ASP A 42 -1.25 -19.39 -8.18
C ASP A 42 -2.47 -19.47 -7.25
N ALA A 43 -2.34 -19.03 -5.99
CA ALA A 43 -3.49 -18.92 -5.08
C ALA A 43 -4.55 -17.94 -5.62
N PHE A 44 -4.12 -16.75 -6.09
CA PHE A 44 -5.01 -15.79 -6.72
C PHE A 44 -5.72 -16.36 -7.94
N LYS A 45 -4.99 -17.10 -8.79
CA LYS A 45 -5.57 -17.75 -9.97
C LYS A 45 -6.60 -18.81 -9.61
N GLN A 46 -6.35 -19.60 -8.57
CA GLN A 46 -7.15 -20.78 -8.27
C GLN A 46 -8.30 -20.53 -7.29
N CYS A 47 -8.20 -19.52 -6.43
CA CYS A 47 -9.16 -19.21 -5.37
C CYS A 47 -9.62 -17.74 -5.36
N GLY A 48 -9.22 -16.94 -6.36
CA GLY A 48 -9.63 -15.53 -6.48
C GLY A 48 -11.08 -15.33 -6.95
N GLN A 49 -11.83 -16.40 -7.24
CA GLN A 49 -13.25 -16.38 -7.58
C GLN A 49 -14.03 -17.17 -6.53
N ASP A 50 -15.00 -16.53 -5.86
CA ASP A 50 -15.91 -17.16 -4.88
C ASP A 50 -15.15 -18.01 -3.86
N GLY A 51 -14.02 -17.48 -3.37
CA GLY A 51 -13.02 -18.26 -2.66
C GLY A 51 -12.22 -17.48 -1.63
N GLN A 52 -11.29 -18.18 -1.01
CA GLN A 52 -10.51 -17.67 0.11
C GLN A 52 -9.02 -17.91 -0.14
N ILE A 53 -8.20 -16.94 0.26
CA ILE A 53 -6.74 -17.04 0.15
C ILE A 53 -6.15 -16.72 1.52
N GLU A 54 -5.39 -17.65 2.08
CA GLU A 54 -4.64 -17.44 3.32
C GLU A 54 -3.14 -17.48 3.02
N ILE A 55 -2.47 -16.33 3.15
CA ILE A 55 -1.02 -16.24 3.23
C ILE A 55 -0.64 -16.35 4.71
N THR A 56 -0.09 -17.50 5.09
CA THR A 56 0.22 -17.82 6.49
C THR A 56 1.32 -16.93 7.07
N GLU A 57 1.57 -17.04 8.37
CA GLU A 57 2.72 -16.38 9.00
C GLU A 57 4.04 -16.92 8.46
N GLY A 58 5.04 -16.03 8.36
CA GLY A 58 6.38 -16.35 7.87
C GLY A 58 6.93 -15.31 6.90
N ASP A 59 8.17 -15.51 6.47
CA ASP A 59 8.89 -14.61 5.58
C ASP A 59 8.75 -15.05 4.12
N TYR A 60 8.17 -14.19 3.29
CA TYR A 60 7.98 -14.40 1.86
C TYR A 60 8.87 -13.42 1.09
N THR A 61 9.56 -13.90 0.06
CA THR A 61 10.32 -13.05 -0.87
C THR A 61 9.50 -12.83 -2.13
N ILE A 62 9.21 -11.57 -2.47
CA ILE A 62 8.54 -11.20 -3.72
C ILE A 62 9.60 -10.74 -4.71
N ALA A 63 9.92 -11.58 -5.70
CA ALA A 63 10.93 -11.25 -6.71
C ALA A 63 10.34 -10.87 -8.07
N LYS A 64 9.00 -10.92 -8.22
CA LYS A 64 8.29 -10.57 -9.46
C LYS A 64 7.06 -9.73 -9.20
N VAL A 65 6.66 -8.98 -10.22
CA VAL A 65 5.40 -8.25 -10.22
C VAL A 65 4.20 -9.18 -10.06
N MET A 66 3.17 -8.70 -9.38
CA MET A 66 1.91 -9.41 -9.17
C MET A 66 0.78 -8.58 -9.77
N ASP A 67 0.01 -9.14 -10.72
CA ASP A 67 -1.08 -8.44 -11.42
C ASP A 67 -2.33 -9.33 -11.44
N VAL A 68 -3.34 -8.99 -10.64
CA VAL A 68 -4.58 -9.77 -10.48
C VAL A 68 -5.77 -8.84 -10.64
N LEU A 69 -6.38 -8.81 -11.82
CA LEU A 69 -7.41 -7.82 -12.16
C LEU A 69 -8.84 -8.36 -12.18
N ASN A 70 -9.03 -9.62 -11.82
CA ASN A 70 -10.29 -10.32 -11.99
C ASN A 70 -10.88 -10.84 -10.68
N LEU A 71 -10.43 -10.41 -9.49
CA LEU A 71 -10.96 -10.90 -8.21
C LEU A 71 -12.49 -10.79 -8.16
N LYS A 72 -13.14 -11.81 -7.62
CA LYS A 72 -14.59 -11.79 -7.45
C LYS A 72 -15.00 -12.52 -6.20
N ASN A 73 -15.72 -11.85 -5.31
CA ASN A 73 -16.22 -12.43 -4.07
C ASN A 73 -15.13 -13.23 -3.32
N CYS A 74 -14.01 -12.57 -3.03
CA CYS A 74 -12.80 -13.21 -2.50
C CYS A 74 -12.36 -12.61 -1.16
N ASP A 75 -12.14 -13.47 -0.16
CA ASP A 75 -11.56 -13.06 1.12
C ASP A 75 -10.08 -13.44 1.20
N ILE A 76 -9.21 -12.45 1.37
CA ILE A 76 -7.75 -12.62 1.43
C ILE A 76 -7.27 -12.31 2.84
N SER A 77 -6.68 -13.29 3.51
CA SER A 77 -6.02 -13.15 4.82
C SER A 77 -4.50 -13.17 4.62
N ILE A 78 -3.81 -12.11 5.04
CA ILE A 78 -2.35 -12.02 4.95
C ILE A 78 -1.77 -11.88 6.35
N LYS A 79 -1.07 -12.92 6.81
CA LYS A 79 -0.39 -12.90 8.12
C LYS A 79 1.14 -12.91 8.00
N GLY A 80 1.66 -13.12 6.79
CA GLY A 80 3.08 -13.16 6.49
C GLY A 80 3.72 -11.78 6.28
N LYS A 81 5.06 -11.76 6.30
CA LYS A 81 5.89 -10.65 5.85
C LYS A 81 6.24 -10.84 4.38
N LEU A 82 5.69 -10.01 3.51
CA LEU A 82 5.98 -9.99 2.08
C LEU A 82 7.09 -8.98 1.83
N THR A 83 8.28 -9.47 1.49
CA THR A 83 9.47 -8.64 1.25
C THR A 83 9.74 -8.56 -0.26
N TRP A 84 9.52 -7.40 -0.86
CA TRP A 84 9.91 -7.15 -2.24
C TRP A 84 11.43 -7.09 -2.32
N ASN A 85 12.05 -7.90 -3.19
CA ASN A 85 13.50 -7.89 -3.31
C ASN A 85 14.01 -6.50 -3.77
N ASP A 86 15.29 -6.25 -3.57
CA ASP A 86 15.90 -4.96 -3.82
C ASP A 86 16.57 -4.87 -5.21
N ASP A 87 16.16 -5.72 -6.16
CA ASP A 87 16.67 -5.71 -7.54
C ASP A 87 16.07 -4.53 -8.33
N ILE A 88 16.67 -3.35 -8.16
CA ILE A 88 16.29 -2.13 -8.87
C ILE A 88 16.25 -2.35 -10.39
N ASN A 89 17.17 -3.13 -10.95
CA ASN A 89 17.23 -3.36 -12.40
C ASN A 89 16.04 -4.18 -12.89
N TYR A 90 15.61 -5.18 -12.12
CA TYR A 90 14.39 -5.91 -12.42
C TYR A 90 13.16 -4.98 -12.34
N TRP A 91 12.96 -4.30 -11.22
CA TRP A 91 11.75 -3.50 -10.99
C TRP A 91 11.59 -2.34 -11.97
N THR A 92 12.68 -1.65 -12.30
CA THR A 92 12.66 -0.55 -13.28
C THR A 92 12.28 -1.01 -14.69
N ARG A 93 12.49 -2.29 -15.03
CA ARG A 93 12.18 -2.86 -16.35
C ARG A 93 10.86 -3.61 -16.40
N ASN A 94 10.38 -4.12 -15.27
CA ASN A 94 9.25 -5.06 -15.21
C ASN A 94 8.03 -4.54 -14.45
N SER A 95 8.16 -3.44 -13.70
CA SER A 95 7.02 -2.85 -12.96
C SER A 95 5.85 -2.53 -13.89
N ILE A 96 4.64 -2.73 -13.38
CA ILE A 96 3.42 -2.65 -14.16
C ILE A 96 3.06 -1.17 -14.36
N GLY A 97 2.93 -0.73 -15.60
CA GLY A 97 2.54 0.66 -15.89
C GLY A 97 1.15 0.99 -15.35
N VAL A 98 1.04 2.12 -14.66
CA VAL A 98 -0.24 2.78 -14.37
C VAL A 98 -0.31 4.05 -15.22
N THR A 99 -1.48 4.33 -15.82
CA THR A 99 -1.59 5.42 -16.80
C THR A 99 -1.35 6.80 -16.20
N TYR A 100 -1.53 6.96 -14.88
CA TYR A 100 -1.32 8.21 -14.18
C TYR A 100 0.16 8.59 -14.14
N ALA A 101 0.50 9.76 -14.69
CA ALA A 101 1.83 10.38 -14.61
C ALA A 101 3.03 9.46 -14.96
N GLN A 102 2.81 8.46 -15.82
CA GLN A 102 3.82 7.44 -16.18
C GLN A 102 4.41 6.72 -14.96
N ARG A 103 3.63 6.53 -13.89
CA ARG A 103 4.04 5.75 -12.73
C ARG A 103 3.96 4.24 -13.03
N SER A 104 4.54 3.43 -12.16
CA SER A 104 4.44 1.98 -12.22
C SER A 104 4.20 1.38 -10.84
N THR A 105 3.82 0.10 -10.77
CA THR A 105 3.49 -0.59 -9.51
C THR A 105 4.06 -2.01 -9.47
N ALA A 106 4.33 -2.50 -8.26
CA ALA A 106 4.83 -3.86 -8.02
C ALA A 106 3.71 -4.87 -7.81
N PHE A 107 2.58 -4.44 -7.24
CA PHE A 107 1.41 -5.27 -6.99
C PHE A 107 0.14 -4.53 -7.38
N ARG A 108 -0.60 -5.06 -8.36
CA ARG A 108 -1.86 -4.47 -8.83
C ARG A 108 -3.01 -5.45 -8.63
N LEU A 109 -4.07 -4.98 -7.98
CA LEU A 109 -5.30 -5.73 -7.70
C LEU A 109 -6.51 -5.04 -8.31
N GLY A 110 -7.42 -5.82 -8.88
CA GLY A 110 -8.67 -5.37 -9.47
C GLY A 110 -9.72 -6.47 -9.43
N GLY A 111 -10.98 -6.10 -9.69
CA GLY A 111 -12.11 -7.00 -9.57
C GLY A 111 -13.27 -6.40 -8.79
N ASP A 112 -14.21 -7.24 -8.38
CA ASP A 112 -15.44 -6.84 -7.69
C ASP A 112 -15.65 -7.67 -6.42
N THR A 113 -15.84 -7.00 -5.29
CA THR A 113 -16.17 -7.61 -4.01
C THR A 113 -15.03 -8.49 -3.50
N PHE A 114 -14.02 -7.87 -2.91
CA PHE A 114 -12.96 -8.62 -2.24
C PHE A 114 -12.45 -7.90 -1.01
N SER A 115 -11.86 -8.66 -0.09
CA SER A 115 -11.28 -8.13 1.13
C SER A 115 -9.84 -8.57 1.33
N ILE A 116 -9.04 -7.73 1.98
CA ILE A 116 -7.67 -8.03 2.40
C ILE A 116 -7.57 -7.73 3.90
N ARG A 117 -7.29 -8.74 4.71
CA ARG A 117 -7.15 -8.59 6.17
C ARG A 117 -5.76 -9.01 6.61
N GLY A 118 -5.05 -8.08 7.23
CA GLY A 118 -3.69 -8.26 7.72
C GLY A 118 -3.62 -8.83 9.14
N HIS A 119 -4.72 -8.80 9.89
CA HIS A 119 -4.79 -9.29 11.27
C HIS A 119 -3.71 -8.70 12.21
N LYS A 120 -3.21 -7.49 11.91
CA LYS A 120 -2.06 -6.85 12.59
C LYS A 120 -0.75 -7.66 12.52
N LYS A 121 -0.66 -8.61 11.60
CA LYS A 121 0.52 -9.45 11.33
C LYS A 121 1.08 -9.22 9.93
N GLY A 122 0.20 -9.05 8.94
CA GLY A 122 0.56 -8.80 7.56
C GLY A 122 1.46 -7.59 7.41
N LEU A 123 2.66 -7.82 6.86
CA LEU A 123 3.68 -6.79 6.69
C LEU A 123 4.13 -6.75 5.23
N PHE A 124 3.99 -5.60 4.59
CA PHE A 124 4.55 -5.33 3.26
C PHE A 124 5.85 -4.56 3.44
N PHE A 125 6.98 -5.18 3.07
CA PHE A 125 8.30 -4.61 3.22
C PHE A 125 8.93 -4.34 1.85
N GLY A 126 9.09 -3.07 1.49
CA GLY A 126 9.49 -2.66 0.14
C GLY A 126 11.01 -2.63 -0.11
N ASN A 127 11.86 -2.81 0.91
CA ASN A 127 13.31 -2.58 0.78
C ASN A 127 13.66 -1.17 0.23
N GLY A 128 12.89 -0.15 0.65
CA GLY A 128 12.98 1.23 0.15
C GLY A 128 14.33 1.92 0.28
N GLN A 129 15.18 1.56 1.25
CA GLN A 129 16.47 2.25 1.47
C GLN A 129 17.33 2.32 0.21
N ARG A 130 17.44 1.19 -0.53
CA ARG A 130 18.22 1.13 -1.76
C ARG A 130 17.66 2.06 -2.84
N TRP A 131 16.34 2.28 -2.84
CA TRP A 131 15.67 3.20 -3.75
C TRP A 131 15.90 4.67 -3.37
N TYR A 132 15.88 5.00 -2.07
CA TYR A 132 16.17 6.36 -1.61
C TYR A 132 17.61 6.74 -1.94
N ASP A 133 18.56 5.82 -1.71
CA ASP A 133 19.98 6.01 -2.01
C ASP A 133 20.25 6.12 -3.52
N ALA A 134 19.47 5.42 -4.34
CA ALA A 134 19.54 5.53 -5.80
C ALA A 134 18.95 6.85 -6.31
N ASN A 135 17.84 7.31 -5.71
CA ASN A 135 17.15 8.54 -6.09
C ASN A 135 17.91 9.82 -5.65
N LYS A 136 18.64 9.77 -4.53
CA LYS A 136 19.50 10.87 -4.03
C LYS A 136 18.77 12.23 -3.92
N ASN A 137 17.60 12.24 -3.30
CA ASN A 137 16.71 13.42 -3.23
C ASN A 137 16.26 13.98 -4.59
N GLY A 138 16.44 13.23 -5.68
CA GLY A 138 15.81 13.53 -6.95
C GLY A 138 14.29 13.59 -6.78
N SER A 139 13.61 14.35 -7.65
CA SER A 139 12.14 14.37 -7.65
C SER A 139 11.62 12.99 -8.04
N ASN A 140 11.53 12.67 -9.32
CA ASN A 140 11.03 11.38 -9.79
C ASN A 140 12.12 10.50 -10.38
N MET A 141 12.23 9.26 -9.90
CA MET A 141 13.00 8.19 -10.54
C MET A 141 12.05 7.25 -11.28
N ALA A 142 12.19 7.15 -12.61
CA ALA A 142 11.36 6.29 -13.44
C ALA A 142 11.51 4.81 -13.05
N GLY A 143 10.39 4.08 -13.03
CA GLY A 143 10.37 2.65 -12.73
C GLY A 143 10.45 2.29 -11.23
N ARG A 144 10.47 3.27 -10.32
CA ARG A 144 10.32 3.07 -8.89
C ARG A 144 8.86 2.70 -8.59
N PRO A 145 8.56 1.45 -8.16
CA PRO A 145 7.20 0.97 -8.16
C PRO A 145 6.40 1.42 -6.94
N ILE A 146 5.13 1.80 -7.15
CA ILE A 146 4.10 1.88 -6.11
C ILE A 146 3.93 0.48 -5.48
N SER A 147 3.86 0.39 -4.15
CA SER A 147 3.78 -0.90 -3.45
C SER A 147 2.49 -1.66 -3.78
N LEU A 148 1.32 -1.04 -3.61
CA LEU A 148 0.02 -1.62 -3.97
C LEU A 148 -0.84 -0.64 -4.76
N THR A 149 -1.35 -1.08 -5.90
CA THR A 149 -2.36 -0.35 -6.68
C THR A 149 -3.69 -1.12 -6.72
N LEU A 150 -4.79 -0.49 -6.30
CA LEU A 150 -6.13 -0.93 -6.66
C LEU A 150 -6.51 -0.31 -8.00
N TRP A 151 -6.89 -1.16 -8.96
CA TRP A 151 -7.10 -0.78 -10.35
C TRP A 151 -8.40 -1.37 -10.88
N LYS A 152 -9.35 -0.51 -11.27
CA LYS A 152 -10.68 -0.97 -11.69
C LYS A 152 -11.31 -1.91 -10.67
N ALA A 153 -11.12 -1.58 -9.39
CA ALA A 153 -11.60 -2.37 -8.27
C ALA A 153 -12.92 -1.80 -7.76
N LYS A 154 -13.86 -2.69 -7.41
CA LYS A 154 -15.17 -2.31 -6.86
C LYS A 154 -15.45 -3.08 -5.58
N ASN A 155 -16.07 -2.43 -4.59
CA ASN A 155 -16.48 -3.07 -3.33
C ASN A 155 -15.29 -3.72 -2.59
N VAL A 156 -14.29 -2.91 -2.24
CA VAL A 156 -13.03 -3.38 -1.63
C VAL A 156 -12.97 -3.02 -0.16
N PHE A 157 -12.52 -3.97 0.66
CA PHE A 157 -12.21 -3.74 2.08
C PHE A 157 -10.78 -4.15 2.42
N ILE A 158 -9.94 -3.23 2.87
CA ILE A 158 -8.57 -3.51 3.34
C ILE A 158 -8.45 -3.13 4.80
N ASP A 159 -7.93 -4.03 5.63
CA ASP A 159 -7.80 -3.84 7.07
C ASP A 159 -6.48 -4.38 7.63
N GLY A 160 -5.84 -3.61 8.51
CA GLY A 160 -4.84 -4.15 9.44
C GLY A 160 -3.53 -4.64 8.81
N ILE A 161 -3.11 -4.05 7.68
CA ILE A 161 -1.81 -4.31 7.03
C ILE A 161 -0.82 -3.21 7.44
N THR A 162 0.42 -3.61 7.68
CA THR A 162 1.54 -2.72 7.95
C THR A 162 2.43 -2.60 6.70
N TRP A 163 2.84 -1.39 6.32
CA TRP A 163 3.86 -1.16 5.31
C TRP A 163 5.13 -0.57 5.93
N ARG A 164 6.28 -1.05 5.47
CA ARG A 164 7.59 -0.51 5.82
C ARG A 164 8.44 -0.35 4.59
N GLN A 165 9.11 0.80 4.52
CA GLN A 165 10.14 1.09 3.53
C GLN A 165 9.63 0.91 2.09
N SER A 166 8.56 1.61 1.72
CA SER A 166 8.05 1.58 0.34
C SER A 166 9.11 2.11 -0.63
N GLN A 167 9.13 1.58 -1.86
CA GLN A 167 10.05 2.04 -2.89
C GLN A 167 9.65 3.44 -3.39
N PHE A 168 8.34 3.65 -3.58
CA PHE A 168 7.68 4.89 -4.00
C PHE A 168 6.43 5.09 -3.12
N TRP A 169 5.29 5.50 -3.68
CA TRP A 169 4.00 5.54 -2.99
C TRP A 169 3.65 4.18 -2.39
N HIS A 170 3.07 4.20 -1.19
CA HIS A 170 2.58 3.02 -0.52
C HIS A 170 1.35 2.47 -1.24
N THR A 171 0.34 3.31 -1.49
CA THR A 171 -0.94 2.87 -2.06
C THR A 171 -1.46 3.82 -3.13
N PHE A 172 -2.06 3.26 -4.18
CA PHE A 172 -2.74 4.01 -5.23
C PHE A 172 -4.10 3.39 -5.56
N VAL A 173 -5.16 4.19 -5.57
CA VAL A 173 -6.52 3.75 -5.93
C VAL A 173 -6.94 4.45 -7.21
N ALA A 174 -7.05 3.67 -8.28
CA ALA A 174 -7.31 4.18 -9.62
C ALA A 174 -8.50 3.49 -10.29
N TYR A 175 -9.36 4.27 -10.95
CA TYR A 175 -10.55 3.77 -11.65
C TYR A 175 -11.47 2.92 -10.76
N SER A 176 -11.49 3.16 -9.46
CA SER A 176 -12.10 2.27 -8.47
C SER A 176 -13.29 2.92 -7.77
N GLU A 177 -14.20 2.09 -7.25
CA GLU A 177 -15.46 2.52 -6.64
C GLU A 177 -15.72 1.75 -5.35
N ASN A 178 -16.20 2.43 -4.31
CA ASN A 178 -16.57 1.81 -3.04
C ASN A 178 -15.39 1.05 -2.40
N VAL A 179 -14.37 1.79 -1.98
CA VAL A 179 -13.13 1.28 -1.38
C VAL A 179 -13.03 1.76 0.06
N THR A 180 -12.96 0.83 1.01
CA THR A 180 -12.68 1.14 2.42
C THR A 180 -11.34 0.56 2.82
N MET A 181 -10.49 1.39 3.42
CA MET A 181 -9.17 1.00 3.91
C MET A 181 -8.98 1.50 5.34
N THR A 182 -8.75 0.61 6.30
CA THR A 182 -8.75 0.94 7.73
C THR A 182 -7.63 0.29 8.51
N ASN A 183 -7.22 0.92 9.63
CA ASN A 183 -6.22 0.38 10.57
C ASN A 183 -4.87 0.08 9.89
N LEU A 184 -4.38 1.00 9.05
CA LEU A 184 -3.11 0.83 8.33
C LEU A 184 -1.99 1.61 9.00
N ASP A 185 -0.80 1.02 9.01
CA ASP A 185 0.41 1.63 9.56
C ASP A 185 1.51 1.62 8.50
N MET A 186 1.97 2.80 8.09
CA MET A 186 2.92 3.00 7.00
C MET A 186 4.12 3.79 7.50
N ASN A 187 5.34 3.34 7.17
CA ASN A 187 6.55 4.06 7.54
C ASN A 187 7.67 3.89 6.51
N ALA A 188 8.09 5.01 5.95
CA ALA A 188 9.31 5.16 5.18
C ALA A 188 10.27 6.09 5.95
N THR A 189 11.34 5.51 6.51
CA THR A 189 12.40 6.25 7.20
C THR A 189 13.74 5.89 6.58
N SER A 190 14.49 6.88 6.12
CA SER A 190 15.83 6.65 5.60
C SER A 190 16.85 6.53 6.73
N THR A 191 17.85 5.67 6.55
CA THR A 191 19.03 5.54 7.42
C THR A 191 20.27 6.17 6.81
N SER A 192 20.14 6.93 5.73
CA SER A 192 21.22 7.64 5.04
C SER A 192 20.91 9.14 4.95
N GLN A 193 21.81 9.91 4.36
CA GLN A 193 21.62 11.35 4.08
C GLN A 193 20.53 11.65 3.03
N TRP A 194 19.99 10.62 2.36
CA TRP A 194 18.96 10.77 1.33
C TRP A 194 17.57 10.55 1.94
N ASN A 195 16.62 11.43 1.62
CA ASN A 195 15.25 11.41 2.11
C ASN A 195 14.38 10.37 1.37
N THR A 196 13.20 10.11 1.93
CA THR A 196 12.19 9.18 1.39
C THR A 196 11.25 9.86 0.39
N VAL A 197 11.79 10.65 -0.53
CA VAL A 197 11.01 11.46 -1.51
C VAL A 197 9.98 10.62 -2.25
N ASN A 198 8.75 11.14 -2.39
CA ASN A 198 7.56 10.48 -2.97
C ASN A 198 7.28 9.08 -2.38
N THR A 199 7.28 8.98 -1.06
CA THR A 199 6.75 7.79 -0.38
C THR A 199 5.33 8.01 0.14
N ASP A 200 4.50 8.69 -0.66
CA ASP A 200 3.11 9.05 -0.35
C ASP A 200 2.35 7.89 0.30
N GLY A 201 1.52 8.17 1.30
CA GLY A 201 0.75 7.12 1.99
C GLY A 201 -0.39 6.59 1.13
N PHE A 202 -1.16 7.51 0.57
CA PHE A 202 -2.32 7.20 -0.27
C PHE A 202 -2.46 8.21 -1.40
N ASP A 203 -2.70 7.70 -2.60
CA ASP A 203 -3.13 8.49 -3.76
C ASP A 203 -4.44 7.93 -4.33
N SER A 204 -5.39 8.79 -4.69
CA SER A 204 -6.57 8.40 -5.49
C SER A 204 -6.60 9.11 -6.83
N TRP A 205 -7.14 8.47 -7.87
CA TRP A 205 -7.35 9.08 -9.18
C TRP A 205 -8.50 8.41 -9.93
N ASN A 206 -9.35 9.17 -10.63
CA ASN A 206 -10.52 8.63 -11.36
C ASN A 206 -11.38 7.67 -10.51
N SER A 207 -11.57 7.94 -9.22
CA SER A 207 -12.15 6.99 -8.27
C SER A 207 -13.20 7.65 -7.39
N LYS A 208 -14.16 6.89 -6.87
CA LYS A 208 -15.22 7.45 -6.02
C LYS A 208 -15.62 6.54 -4.88
N ASP A 209 -16.26 7.13 -3.87
CA ASP A 209 -16.76 6.43 -2.69
C ASP A 209 -15.61 5.74 -1.95
N ILE A 210 -14.69 6.55 -1.42
CA ILE A 210 -13.47 6.08 -0.74
C ILE A 210 -13.52 6.43 0.74
N VAL A 211 -13.21 5.46 1.60
CA VAL A 211 -13.16 5.64 3.05
C VAL A 211 -11.78 5.24 3.57
N ILE A 212 -11.11 6.16 4.26
CA ILE A 212 -9.80 5.99 4.90
C ILE A 212 -9.96 6.25 6.39
N LYS A 213 -9.66 5.26 7.24
CA LYS A 213 -9.88 5.37 8.69
C LYS A 213 -8.79 4.76 9.56
N ASN A 214 -8.40 5.44 10.63
CA ASN A 214 -7.45 4.91 11.64
C ASN A 214 -6.09 4.59 11.03
N TRP A 215 -5.45 5.56 10.37
CA TRP A 215 -4.13 5.36 9.76
C TRP A 215 -3.04 6.06 10.55
N VAL A 216 -1.85 5.47 10.55
CA VAL A 216 -0.62 6.13 10.96
C VAL A 216 0.36 6.06 9.79
N VAL A 217 0.88 7.21 9.36
CA VAL A 217 1.74 7.30 8.18
C VAL A 217 2.97 8.16 8.51
N LYS A 218 4.16 7.63 8.25
CA LYS A 218 5.40 8.41 8.15
C LYS A 218 5.94 8.27 6.74
N CYS A 219 6.01 9.37 6.00
CA CYS A 219 6.40 9.39 4.59
C CYS A 219 7.13 10.67 4.23
N GLY A 220 7.88 10.67 3.14
CA GLY A 220 8.63 11.84 2.65
C GLY A 220 7.89 12.70 1.62
N ASP A 221 6.56 12.62 1.56
CA ASP A 221 5.68 13.38 0.65
C ASP A 221 4.24 13.40 1.21
N ASP A 222 3.22 13.66 0.39
CA ASP A 222 1.80 13.69 0.76
C ASP A 222 1.38 12.46 1.59
N CYS A 223 0.77 12.68 2.76
CA CYS A 223 0.27 11.57 3.58
C CYS A 223 -0.95 10.93 2.92
N ILE A 224 -1.95 11.75 2.58
CA ILE A 224 -3.15 11.36 1.85
C ILE A 224 -3.39 12.39 0.75
N SER A 225 -3.37 11.94 -0.50
CA SER A 225 -3.48 12.80 -1.69
C SER A 225 -4.67 12.42 -2.57
N ILE A 226 -5.58 13.36 -2.78
CA ILE A 226 -6.75 13.17 -3.65
C ILE A 226 -6.46 13.81 -5.01
N LYS A 227 -6.10 13.00 -6.02
CA LYS A 227 -5.85 13.50 -7.38
C LYS A 227 -7.16 13.65 -8.16
N GLY A 228 -7.00 14.05 -9.42
CA GLY A 228 -8.11 14.40 -10.31
C GLY A 228 -9.15 13.31 -10.51
N ASN A 229 -10.38 13.78 -10.76
CA ASN A 229 -11.58 12.99 -11.02
C ASN A 229 -11.91 12.03 -9.87
N SER A 230 -11.66 12.48 -8.64
CA SER A 230 -11.99 11.74 -7.43
C SER A 230 -13.14 12.40 -6.68
N SER A 231 -14.09 11.62 -6.18
CA SER A 231 -15.25 12.16 -5.46
C SER A 231 -15.74 11.28 -4.30
N ASN A 232 -16.48 11.89 -3.37
CA ASN A 232 -17.02 11.22 -2.18
C ASN A 232 -15.93 10.49 -1.38
N VAL A 233 -14.94 11.26 -0.93
CA VAL A 233 -13.82 10.72 -0.13
C VAL A 233 -13.97 11.15 1.32
N TYR A 234 -13.97 10.18 2.24
CA TYR A 234 -14.01 10.42 3.68
C TYR A 234 -12.75 9.88 4.36
N VAL A 235 -11.99 10.78 4.96
CA VAL A 235 -10.76 10.49 5.70
C VAL A 235 -11.01 10.83 7.17
N LYS A 236 -10.84 9.86 8.07
CA LYS A 236 -11.06 10.07 9.51
C LYS A 236 -9.96 9.45 10.37
N ASN A 237 -9.53 10.15 11.42
CA ASN A 237 -8.60 9.62 12.42
C ASN A 237 -7.28 9.16 11.78
N VAL A 238 -6.54 10.11 11.21
CA VAL A 238 -5.26 9.86 10.53
C VAL A 238 -4.17 10.68 11.20
N THR A 239 -3.05 10.03 11.52
CA THR A 239 -1.85 10.68 12.04
C THR A 239 -0.72 10.57 11.02
N CYS A 240 -0.15 11.70 10.63
CA CYS A 240 0.94 11.80 9.66
C CYS A 240 2.18 12.41 10.29
N TYR A 241 3.34 11.79 10.06
CA TYR A 241 4.64 12.23 10.53
C TYR A 241 5.54 12.60 9.35
N GLU A 242 6.25 13.73 9.46
CA GLU A 242 7.32 14.12 8.52
C GLU A 242 6.88 14.23 7.05
N SER A 243 5.60 14.55 6.82
CA SER A 243 4.93 14.40 5.53
C SER A 243 4.48 15.73 4.88
N GLY A 244 3.83 15.64 3.72
CA GLY A 244 2.99 16.69 3.12
C GLY A 244 1.56 16.74 3.68
N ALA A 245 1.22 15.85 4.63
CA ALA A 245 -0.09 15.74 5.28
C ALA A 245 -1.26 15.59 4.28
N ALA A 246 -2.39 16.27 4.50
CA ALA A 246 -3.58 16.14 3.67
C ALA A 246 -3.49 17.00 2.40
N CYS A 247 -3.58 16.39 1.22
CA CYS A 247 -3.46 17.06 -0.06
C CYS A 247 -4.67 16.80 -0.97
N ILE A 248 -5.15 17.86 -1.63
CA ILE A 248 -5.91 17.73 -2.88
C ILE A 248 -4.98 18.11 -4.04
N GLY A 249 -4.72 17.18 -4.94
CA GLY A 249 -3.94 17.40 -6.16
C GLY A 249 -2.53 16.79 -6.18
N SER A 250 -1.66 17.21 -7.10
CA SER A 250 -1.88 18.28 -8.07
C SER A 250 -2.98 17.96 -9.08
N LEU A 251 -3.75 18.97 -9.46
CA LEU A 251 -4.85 18.89 -10.43
C LEU A 251 -4.56 19.73 -11.66
N GLY A 252 -5.03 19.30 -12.82
CA GLY A 252 -5.06 20.11 -14.04
C GLY A 252 -3.77 20.09 -14.86
N ASN A 253 -2.89 19.09 -14.67
CA ASN A 253 -1.65 19.00 -15.45
C ASN A 253 -1.94 18.52 -16.89
N ASN A 254 -2.11 19.46 -17.82
CA ASN A 254 -2.51 19.18 -19.21
C ASN A 254 -3.82 18.34 -19.29
N ALA A 255 -4.68 18.48 -18.29
CA ALA A 255 -5.95 17.79 -18.15
C ALA A 255 -6.97 18.73 -17.50
N ILE A 256 -8.25 18.40 -17.63
CA ILE A 256 -9.30 19.03 -16.83
C ILE A 256 -9.65 18.03 -15.73
N ASP A 257 -9.40 18.43 -14.48
CA ASP A 257 -9.60 17.58 -13.31
C ASP A 257 -10.67 18.16 -12.39
N TYR A 258 -11.49 17.26 -11.85
CA TYR A 258 -12.55 17.61 -10.90
C TYR A 258 -12.36 16.86 -9.59
N VAL A 259 -12.55 17.54 -8.46
CA VAL A 259 -12.63 16.91 -7.15
C VAL A 259 -13.87 17.42 -6.42
N ASP A 260 -14.72 16.50 -5.98
CA ASP A 260 -16.01 16.79 -5.35
C ASP A 260 -16.19 16.01 -4.04
N ASN A 261 -16.76 16.65 -3.02
CA ASN A 261 -17.22 16.00 -1.79
C ASN A 261 -16.10 15.25 -1.06
N VAL A 262 -15.15 15.99 -0.49
CA VAL A 262 -14.06 15.42 0.30
C VAL A 262 -14.14 15.93 1.74
N LEU A 263 -14.13 15.02 2.70
CA LEU A 263 -14.07 15.35 4.12
C LEU A 263 -12.83 14.70 4.75
N PHE A 264 -11.94 15.53 5.25
CA PHE A 264 -10.92 15.13 6.22
C PHE A 264 -11.39 15.53 7.62
N GLU A 265 -11.38 14.59 8.56
CA GLU A 265 -11.82 14.79 9.93
C GLU A 265 -10.88 14.10 10.92
N ASP A 266 -10.60 14.73 12.06
CA ASP A 266 -9.75 14.18 13.12
C ASP A 266 -8.37 13.79 12.57
N PHE A 267 -7.61 14.80 12.13
CA PHE A 267 -6.35 14.62 11.41
C PHE A 267 -5.20 15.26 12.17
N THR A 268 -4.15 14.49 12.44
CA THR A 268 -2.97 14.95 13.19
C THR A 268 -1.76 14.98 12.25
N ALA A 269 -1.17 16.15 12.05
CA ALA A 269 0.05 16.33 11.27
C ALA A 269 1.19 16.74 12.20
N ILE A 270 2.20 15.89 12.34
CA ILE A 270 3.36 16.08 13.21
C ILE A 270 4.59 16.22 12.34
N HIS A 271 5.37 17.27 12.57
CA HIS A 271 6.62 17.55 11.87
C HIS A 271 6.47 17.57 10.34
N SER A 272 5.26 17.89 9.88
CA SER A 272 4.89 17.85 8.47
C SER A 272 5.03 19.25 7.87
N SER A 273 5.37 19.31 6.58
CA SER A 273 5.55 20.57 5.84
C SER A 273 4.27 21.40 5.73
N ASN A 274 3.11 20.74 5.81
CA ASN A 274 1.78 21.32 5.73
C ASN A 274 0.85 20.61 6.72
N ALA A 275 -0.28 21.22 7.05
CA ALA A 275 -1.40 20.54 7.69
C ALA A 275 -2.39 20.02 6.65
N ALA A 276 -2.84 20.91 5.76
CA ALA A 276 -3.71 20.62 4.63
C ALA A 276 -3.46 21.62 3.50
N TRP A 277 -3.53 21.19 2.24
CA TRP A 277 -3.29 22.05 1.08
C TRP A 277 -3.94 21.55 -0.21
N ILE A 278 -4.17 22.47 -1.16
CA ILE A 278 -4.74 22.21 -2.47
C ILE A 278 -3.74 22.69 -3.53
N LYS A 279 -3.35 21.79 -4.45
CA LYS A 279 -2.40 22.04 -5.54
C LYS A 279 -3.12 21.99 -6.89
N THR A 280 -3.06 23.07 -7.68
CA THR A 280 -3.61 23.12 -9.04
C THR A 280 -2.60 23.72 -10.01
N TYR A 281 -2.55 23.20 -11.24
CA TYR A 281 -1.95 23.88 -12.37
C TYR A 281 -2.91 24.98 -12.89
N PRO A 282 -2.41 26.02 -13.57
CA PRO A 282 -3.26 26.93 -14.32
C PRO A 282 -4.10 26.16 -15.34
N GLY A 283 -5.40 26.42 -15.42
CA GLY A 283 -6.27 25.70 -16.34
C GLY A 283 -7.75 25.75 -15.95
N GLN A 284 -8.47 24.71 -16.37
CA GLN A 284 -9.90 24.53 -16.10
C GLN A 284 -10.11 23.30 -15.20
N GLY A 285 -11.23 23.28 -14.47
CA GLY A 285 -11.57 22.24 -13.51
C GLY A 285 -12.16 22.85 -12.24
N HIS A 286 -12.40 22.03 -11.21
CA HIS A 286 -12.83 22.54 -9.92
C HIS A 286 -12.46 21.64 -8.75
N VAL A 287 -12.39 22.25 -7.57
CA VAL A 287 -12.42 21.58 -6.26
C VAL A 287 -13.64 22.10 -5.52
N ARG A 288 -14.60 21.24 -5.21
CA ARG A 288 -15.91 21.63 -4.65
C ARG A 288 -16.30 20.78 -3.46
N ASN A 289 -16.89 21.42 -2.45
CA ASN A 289 -17.36 20.76 -1.23
C ASN A 289 -16.24 19.95 -0.53
N VAL A 290 -15.15 20.64 -0.21
CA VAL A 290 -14.03 20.06 0.55
C VAL A 290 -13.99 20.66 1.95
N THR A 291 -13.94 19.80 2.96
CA THR A 291 -13.88 20.20 4.38
C THR A 291 -12.66 19.55 5.04
N PHE A 292 -11.87 20.37 5.73
CA PHE A 292 -10.84 19.92 6.66
C PHE A 292 -11.31 20.30 8.08
N ARG A 293 -11.61 19.31 8.92
CA ARG A 293 -12.21 19.49 10.25
C ARG A 293 -11.38 18.81 11.34
N ASN A 294 -11.25 19.44 12.50
CA ASN A 294 -10.52 18.91 13.66
C ASN A 294 -9.08 18.51 13.31
N PHE A 295 -8.31 19.46 12.77
CA PHE A 295 -6.89 19.27 12.47
C PHE A 295 -6.04 19.69 13.66
N TYR A 296 -5.10 18.83 14.07
CA TYR A 296 -4.01 19.16 14.97
C TYR A 296 -2.70 19.21 14.18
N PHE A 297 -1.98 20.31 14.28
CA PHE A 297 -0.70 20.51 13.60
C PHE A 297 0.39 20.85 14.61
N GLN A 298 1.45 20.07 14.65
CA GLN A 298 2.60 20.25 15.53
C GLN A 298 3.89 20.25 14.70
N ASP A 299 4.67 21.32 14.81
CA ASP A 299 5.99 21.43 14.20
C ASP A 299 7.09 21.40 15.28
N TRP A 300 8.35 21.16 14.88
CA TRP A 300 9.51 21.01 15.75
C TRP A 300 9.78 22.23 16.65
N TRP A 301 9.27 23.40 16.28
CA TRP A 301 9.51 24.67 16.98
C TRP A 301 8.51 24.98 18.09
N LYS A 302 7.50 24.13 18.32
CA LYS A 302 6.66 24.19 19.52
C LYS A 302 7.08 23.14 20.53
N VAL A 303 8.30 23.31 21.05
CA VAL A 303 8.48 23.15 22.49
C VAL A 303 8.18 24.55 23.01
N ASP A 304 7.03 24.74 23.65
CA ASP A 304 6.80 25.97 24.41
C ASP A 304 7.96 26.06 25.40
N THR A 305 8.88 27.01 25.18
CA THR A 305 9.84 27.44 26.21
C THR A 305 9.18 28.41 27.19
N ASP A 306 7.87 28.29 27.37
CA ASP A 306 7.11 28.98 28.41
C ASP A 306 6.81 27.97 29.52
N ASP A 307 7.87 27.50 30.18
CA ASP A 307 7.83 26.95 31.53
C ASP A 307 9.19 27.30 32.19
N ASP A 308 9.12 28.36 33.01
CA ASP A 308 10.01 28.84 34.09
C ASP A 308 11.50 29.19 33.83
#